data_AF-C5CDY8-F1
#
_entry.id   AF-C5CDY8-F1
#
_cell.length_a   1.000
_cell.length_b   1.000
_cell.length_c   1.000
_cell.angle_alpha   90.00
_cell.angle_beta   90.00
_cell.angle_gamma   90.00
#
_symmetry.space_group_name_H-M   'P 1'
#
loop_
_entity.id
_entity.type
_entity.pdbx_description
1 polymer ?
#
loop_
_entity_poly.entity_id
_entity_poly.type
_entity_poly.pdbx_seq_one_letter_code
_entity_poly.pdbx_strand_id
1 'polypeptide(L)' 'MVDLPAKRLAKRAKPDPIKSLTCRYPRVLVLKAAFRMLKDGKRLSLKELEIFLEKLLKN' A
#
# COMPACT_ATOMS: atom_id res chain seq x y z
N MET A 1 26.74 7.09 -31.80
CA MET A 1 25.78 6.39 -30.91
C MET A 1 26.45 6.28 -29.56
N VAL A 2 26.04 7.10 -28.59
CA VAL A 2 26.58 7.06 -27.22
C VAL A 2 25.67 6.17 -26.39
N ASP A 3 26.19 5.03 -25.96
CA ASP A 3 25.51 4.11 -25.06
C ASP A 3 25.17 4.83 -23.75
N LEU A 4 23.87 5.05 -23.54
CA LEU A 4 23.32 5.62 -22.32
C LEU A 4 23.23 4.49 -21.28
N PRO A 5 23.97 4.52 -20.15
CA PRO A 5 23.84 3.50 -19.13
C PRO A 5 22.51 3.73 -18.40
N ALA A 6 21.46 3.06 -18.86
CA ALA A 6 20.12 3.03 -18.25
C ALA A 6 20.09 2.27 -16.91
N LYS A 7 21.17 2.32 -16.10
CA LYS A 7 21.12 1.98 -14.67
C LYS A 7 20.43 3.12 -13.94
N ARG A 8 19.12 3.22 -14.15
CA ARG A 8 18.22 3.94 -13.25
C ARG A 8 18.49 3.39 -11.85
N LEU A 9 18.97 4.26 -10.96
CA LEU A 9 18.94 4.05 -9.52
C LEU A 9 17.51 3.63 -9.16
N ALA A 10 17.30 2.32 -8.99
CA ALA A 10 16.15 1.82 -8.28
C ALA A 10 16.31 2.28 -6.83
N LYS A 11 15.99 3.57 -6.59
CA LYS A 11 15.67 4.05 -5.24
C LYS A 11 14.72 3.01 -4.71
N ARG A 12 15.14 2.25 -3.67
CA ARG A 12 14.32 1.25 -3.00
C ARG A 12 13.01 1.93 -2.66
N ALA A 13 12.01 1.79 -3.53
CA ALA A 13 10.72 2.38 -3.31
C ALA A 13 10.24 1.77 -1.99
N LYS A 14 9.86 2.62 -1.04
CA LYS A 14 9.27 2.13 0.20
C LYS A 14 8.16 1.15 -0.19
N PRO A 15 8.13 -0.05 0.42
CA PRO A 15 7.19 -1.07 0.01
C PRO A 15 5.78 -0.49 0.06
N ASP A 16 5.09 -0.58 -1.08
CA ASP A 16 3.74 -0.05 -1.22
C ASP A 16 2.85 -0.78 -0.19
N PRO A 17 2.18 -0.03 0.71
CA PRO A 17 1.42 -0.64 1.79
C PRO A 17 0.23 -1.44 1.29
N ILE A 18 -0.35 -1.07 0.15
CA ILE A 18 -1.44 -1.80 -0.49
C ILE A 18 -0.89 -3.13 -1.01
N LYS A 19 0.20 -3.11 -1.79
CA LYS A 19 0.83 -4.36 -2.30
C LYS A 19 1.20 -5.31 -1.18
N SER A 20 1.75 -4.77 -0.08
CA SER A 20 2.17 -5.56 1.08
C SER A 20 0.99 -6.24 1.78
N LEU A 21 -0.18 -5.60 1.82
CA LEU A 21 -1.38 -6.14 2.46
C LEU A 21 -2.20 -7.03 1.54
N THR A 22 -2.12 -6.83 0.21
CA THR A 22 -2.82 -7.72 -0.74
C THR A 22 -2.32 -9.16 -0.75
N CYS A 23 -1.12 -9.43 -0.21
CA CYS A 23 -0.64 -10.80 0.01
C CYS A 23 -1.32 -11.50 1.20
N ARG A 24 -1.89 -10.74 2.13
CA ARG A 24 -2.47 -11.24 3.39
C ARG A 24 -4.00 -11.10 3.46
N TYR A 25 -4.55 -10.15 2.70
CA TYR A 25 -5.97 -9.81 2.71
C TYR A 25 -6.53 -9.74 1.28
N PRO A 26 -7.83 -10.02 1.07
CA PRO A 26 -8.46 -9.87 -0.23
C PRO A 26 -8.28 -8.46 -0.80
N ARG A 27 -7.87 -8.37 -2.07
CA ARG A 27 -7.51 -7.09 -2.73
C ARG A 27 -8.61 -6.04 -2.66
N VAL A 28 -9.87 -6.44 -2.87
CA VAL A 28 -11.03 -5.56 -2.78
C VAL A 28 -11.18 -4.96 -1.38
N LEU A 29 -10.85 -5.73 -0.34
CA LEU A 29 -10.96 -5.33 1.06
C LEU A 29 -9.87 -4.32 1.43
N VAL A 30 -8.62 -4.57 0.98
CA VAL A 30 -7.50 -3.63 1.11
C VAL A 30 -7.81 -2.30 0.43
N LEU A 31 -8.36 -2.32 -0.80
CA LEU A 31 -8.72 -1.11 -1.52
C LEU A 31 -9.86 -0.36 -0.84
N LYS A 32 -10.93 -1.03 -0.40
CA LYS A 32 -12.03 -0.40 0.34
C LYS A 32 -11.54 0.29 1.63
N ALA A 33 -10.66 -0.37 2.37
CA ALA A 33 -10.05 0.20 3.57
C ALA A 33 -9.19 1.42 3.24
N ALA A 34 -8.35 1.33 2.22
CA ALA A 34 -7.50 2.43 1.78
C ALA A 34 -8.31 3.66 1.35
N PHE A 35 -9.36 3.46 0.55
CA PHE A 35 -10.24 4.56 0.13
C PHE A 35 -10.99 5.20 1.30
N ARG A 36 -11.44 4.42 2.29
CA ARG A 36 -12.06 4.97 3.51
C ARG A 36 -11.07 5.84 4.29
N MET A 37 -9.84 5.36 4.50
CA MET A 37 -8.81 6.13 5.20
C MET A 37 -8.46 7.44 4.47
N LEU A 38 -8.35 7.39 3.13
CA LEU A 38 -8.11 8.58 2.32
C LEU A 38 -9.27 9.59 2.39
N LYS A 39 -10.52 9.10 2.40
CA LYS A 39 -11.70 9.95 2.56
C LYS A 39 -11.68 10.71 3.89
N ASP A 40 -11.17 10.10 4.94
CA ASP A 40 -11.00 10.71 6.27
C ASP A 40 -9.78 11.65 6.37
N GLY A 41 -9.02 11.85 5.27
CA GLY A 41 -7.77 12.61 5.29
C GLY A 41 -6.63 11.94 6.06
N LYS A 42 -6.77 10.65 6.39
CA LYS A 42 -5.77 9.89 7.14
C LYS A 42 -4.62 9.45 6.24
N ARG A 43 -3.44 9.30 6.83
CA ARG A 43 -2.23 8.90 6.11
C ARG A 43 -2.23 7.39 5.86
N LEU A 44 -1.97 6.98 4.62
CA LEU A 44 -1.87 5.57 4.24
C LEU A 44 -0.55 4.94 4.71
N SER A 45 -0.48 4.60 5.99
CA SER A 45 0.62 3.83 6.57
C SER A 45 0.26 2.35 6.61
N LEU A 46 1.24 1.46 6.37
CA LEU A 46 1.05 0.00 6.39
C LEU A 46 0.37 -0.46 7.70
N LYS A 47 0.90 -0.02 8.84
CA LYS A 47 0.40 -0.38 10.17
C LYS A 47 -1.04 0.10 10.41
N GLU A 48 -1.37 1.33 10.00
CA GLU A 48 -2.73 1.85 10.18
C GLU A 48 -3.74 1.15 9.28
N LEU A 49 -3.35 0.86 8.04
CA LEU A 49 -4.19 0.13 7.10
C LEU A 49 -4.44 -1.30 7.59
N GLU A 50 -3.42 -1.96 8.16
CA GLU A 50 -3.55 -3.30 8.76
C GLU A 50 -4.49 -3.31 9.98
N ILE A 51 -4.32 -2.36 10.91
CA ILE A 51 -5.22 -2.21 12.07
C ILE A 51 -6.66 -1.96 11.62
N PHE A 52 -6.86 -1.13 10.58
CA PHE A 52 -8.19 -0.84 10.05
C PHE A 52 -8.83 -2.08 9.41
N LEU A 53 -8.04 -2.88 8.68
CA LEU A 53 -8.48 -4.15 8.10
C LEU A 53 -8.88 -5.17 9.17
N GLU A 54 -8.08 -5.31 10.22
CA GLU A 54 -8.42 -6.21 11.34
C GLU A 54 -9.72 -5.79 12.04
N LYS A 55 -9.93 -4.48 12.26
CA LYS A 55 -11.20 -3.98 12.82
C LYS A 55 -12.40 -4.25 11.91
N LEU A 56 -12.21 -4.17 10.59
CA LEU A 56 -13.23 -4.47 9.60
C LEU A 56 -13.63 -5.95 9.58
N LEU A 57 -12.71 -6.85 9.92
CA LEU A 57 -12.92 -8.30 9.90
C LEU A 57 -13.38 -8.89 11.23
N LYS A 58 -13.21 -8.17 12.34
CA LYS A 58 -13.66 -8.59 13.69
C LYS A 58 -15.11 -8.17 14.00
N ASN A 59 -15.72 -7.39 13.13
CA ASN A 59 -17.15 -7.04 13.16
C ASN A 59 -17.96 -8.06 12.37
#